data_AF-A0A0H2N1N6-F1
#
_entry.id   AF-A0A0H2N1N6-F1
#
_cell.length_a   1.000
_cell.length_b   1.000
_cell.length_c   1.000
_cell.angle_alpha   90.00
_cell.angle_beta   90.00
_cell.angle_gamma   90.00
#
_symmetry.space_group_name_H-M   'P 1'
#
loop_
_entity.id
_entity.type
_entity.pdbx_description
1 polymer ?
#
loop_
_entity_poly.entity_id
_entity_poly.type
_entity_poly.pdbx_seq_one_letter_code
_entity_poly.pdbx_strand_id
1 'polypeptide(L)'
;MKVTQLIPYTLMAFIPFSAVNADEEYEYIETPIANQISDLTDDDRDGVVNARDICPGTPSGAQVDNDGCGAAIFEEEERQLRILFANDSYEINPIFSDQIQTMAEFLERYKSASIQIQGYASKVGTAEYNLELSKKRAHAVEDELLSFGTEPSRVTIVGYGDTRLESDGVDETSHALNRRVTATVVGLNEEVIEEWTIFTVLEK
;
A
#
# COMPACT_ATOMS: atom_id res chain seq x y z
N MET A 1 83.44 29.75 0.57
CA MET A 1 83.65 29.43 2.01
C MET A 1 82.71 30.28 2.85
N LYS A 2 82.19 29.69 3.93
CA LYS A 2 81.25 30.22 4.95
C LYS A 2 79.77 30.00 4.64
N VAL A 3 79.35 28.81 5.07
CA VAL A 3 77.98 28.43 5.44
C VAL A 3 77.67 29.09 6.79
N THR A 4 76.51 29.73 6.91
CA THR A 4 75.92 30.11 8.19
C THR A 4 74.45 29.71 8.15
N GLN A 5 74.14 28.66 8.91
CA GLN A 5 72.80 28.13 9.13
C GLN A 5 71.97 29.17 9.89
N LEU A 6 70.80 29.51 9.35
CA LEU A 6 69.75 30.24 10.06
C LEU A 6 68.83 29.20 10.71
N ILE A 7 68.85 29.17 12.04
CA ILE A 7 67.82 28.49 12.85
C ILE A 7 66.62 29.44 12.86
N PRO A 8 65.44 29.08 12.30
CA PRO A 8 64.28 29.94 12.38
C PRO A 8 63.72 29.87 13.80
N TYR A 9 63.64 31.03 14.44
CA TYR A 9 62.86 31.25 15.66
C TYR A 9 61.42 30.81 15.40
N THR A 10 60.99 29.73 16.05
CA THR A 10 59.58 29.34 16.14
C THR A 10 58.84 30.39 16.97
N LEU A 11 58.16 31.30 16.28
CA LEU A 11 57.10 32.11 16.88
C LEU A 11 55.98 31.16 17.32
N MET A 12 55.85 30.97 18.62
CA MET A 12 54.71 30.28 19.22
C MET A 12 53.49 31.18 19.00
N ALA A 13 52.72 30.90 17.95
CA ALA A 13 51.45 31.56 17.70
C ALA A 13 50.47 31.15 18.82
N PHE A 14 50.23 32.07 19.75
CA PHE A 14 49.10 31.98 20.67
C PHE A 14 47.82 32.05 19.83
N ILE A 15 47.23 30.90 19.54
CA ILE A 15 45.90 30.82 18.97
C ILE A 15 44.94 31.14 20.12
N PRO A 16 44.20 32.27 20.09
CA PRO A 16 43.19 32.52 21.08
C PRO A 16 42.13 31.42 20.93
N PHE A 17 41.92 30.67 22.00
CA PHE A 17 40.82 29.72 22.11
C PHE A 17 39.54 30.55 22.07
N SER A 18 38.96 30.73 20.88
CA SER A 18 37.64 31.30 20.75
C SER A 18 36.70 30.27 21.36
N ALA A 19 36.06 30.63 22.46
CA ALA A 19 34.94 29.87 22.99
C ALA A 19 33.93 29.74 21.84
N VAL A 20 33.80 28.52 21.30
CA VAL A 20 32.60 28.15 20.55
C VAL A 20 31.47 28.24 21.56
N ASN A 21 30.75 29.36 21.53
CA ASN A 21 29.39 29.38 22.04
C ASN A 21 28.61 28.50 21.07
N ALA A 22 28.39 27.24 21.46
CA ALA A 22 27.35 26.42 20.88
C ALA A 22 26.03 27.00 21.39
N ASP A 23 25.63 28.13 20.83
CA ASP A 23 24.25 28.61 20.93
C ASP A 23 23.43 27.69 20.02
N GLU A 24 23.12 26.48 20.53
CA GLU A 24 22.06 25.66 19.96
C GLU A 24 20.73 26.37 20.25
N GLU A 25 20.42 27.35 19.41
CA GLU A 25 19.13 28.03 19.40
C GLU A 25 18.11 27.07 18.77
N TYR A 26 17.44 26.29 19.62
CA TYR A 26 16.34 25.44 19.20
C TYR A 26 15.14 26.34 18.85
N GLU A 27 14.71 26.29 17.59
CA GLU A 27 13.51 27.00 17.13
C GLU A 27 12.30 26.53 17.94
N TYR A 28 11.67 27.45 18.67
CA TYR A 28 10.50 27.16 19.49
C TYR A 28 9.33 26.77 18.59
N ILE A 29 8.91 25.50 18.67
CA ILE A 29 7.67 25.04 18.05
C ILE A 29 6.54 25.43 19.00
N GLU A 30 5.61 26.26 18.51
CA GLU A 30 4.40 26.59 19.26
C GLU A 30 3.63 25.30 19.61
N THR A 31 3.07 25.26 20.83
CA THR A 31 2.24 24.12 21.22
C THR A 31 1.05 24.03 20.26
N PRO A 32 0.78 22.86 19.65
CA PRO A 32 -0.35 22.72 18.75
C PRO A 32 -1.64 23.09 19.48
N ILE A 33 -2.46 23.90 18.82
CA ILE A 33 -3.78 24.27 19.35
C ILE A 33 -4.65 23.02 19.26
N ALA A 34 -5.07 22.50 20.43
CA ALA A 34 -5.96 21.35 20.46
C ALA A 34 -7.33 21.74 19.88
N ASN A 35 -7.75 21.06 18.81
CA ASN A 35 -9.11 21.19 18.29
C ASN A 35 -10.03 20.33 19.17
N GLN A 36 -10.80 20.97 20.05
CA GLN A 36 -11.76 20.29 20.91
C GLN A 36 -13.13 20.30 20.23
N ILE A 37 -13.52 19.17 19.65
CA ILE A 37 -14.86 18.97 19.13
C ILE A 37 -15.75 18.65 20.34
N SER A 38 -16.71 19.53 20.64
CA SER A 38 -17.64 19.36 21.76
C SER A 38 -18.93 18.67 21.32
N ASP A 39 -18.81 17.61 20.54
CA ASP A 39 -19.96 16.83 20.07
C ASP A 39 -20.15 15.57 20.91
N LEU A 40 -21.10 15.61 21.83
CA LEU A 40 -21.36 14.51 22.77
C LEU A 40 -22.51 13.60 22.30
N THR A 41 -23.01 13.77 21.07
CA THR A 41 -23.94 12.81 20.47
C THR A 41 -23.21 11.53 20.09
N ASP A 42 -23.98 10.47 19.93
CA ASP A 42 -23.54 9.15 19.50
C ASP A 42 -24.49 8.77 18.35
N ASP A 43 -24.05 9.04 17.12
CA ASP A 43 -24.91 9.02 15.93
C ASP A 43 -25.18 7.59 15.44
N ASP A 44 -24.22 6.68 15.58
CA ASP A 44 -24.31 5.27 15.19
C ASP A 44 -24.67 4.32 16.37
N ARG A 45 -24.67 4.84 17.60
CA ARG A 45 -25.15 4.19 18.83
C ARG A 45 -24.32 2.98 19.21
N ASP A 46 -23.03 3.06 18.99
CA ASP A 46 -22.08 2.01 19.34
C ASP A 46 -21.57 2.13 20.79
N GLY A 47 -21.86 3.25 21.46
CA GLY A 47 -21.46 3.54 22.83
C GLY A 47 -20.29 4.51 22.97
N VAL A 48 -19.76 5.05 21.86
CA VAL A 48 -18.71 6.07 21.82
C VAL A 48 -19.29 7.37 21.25
N VAL A 49 -19.05 8.49 21.92
CA VAL A 49 -19.56 9.80 21.46
C VAL A 49 -18.73 10.30 20.28
N ASN A 50 -19.36 11.01 19.33
CA ASN A 50 -18.77 11.62 18.14
C ASN A 50 -17.45 12.38 18.41
N ALA A 51 -17.32 13.07 19.55
CA ALA A 51 -16.09 13.76 19.94
C ALA A 51 -14.87 12.85 20.17
N ARG A 52 -15.11 11.55 20.36
CA ARG A 52 -14.13 10.50 20.69
C ARG A 52 -14.14 9.33 19.71
N ASP A 53 -15.19 9.23 18.91
CA ASP A 53 -15.38 8.17 17.94
C ASP A 53 -14.50 8.41 16.70
N ILE A 54 -13.63 7.45 16.43
CA ILE A 54 -12.73 7.44 15.28
C ILE A 54 -13.41 6.80 14.05
N CYS A 55 -14.40 5.95 14.27
CA CYS A 55 -15.06 5.12 13.27
C CYS A 55 -16.55 5.45 13.14
N PRO A 56 -16.91 6.63 12.61
CA PRO A 56 -18.30 7.05 12.49
C PRO A 56 -19.08 6.14 11.54
N GLY A 57 -20.09 5.44 12.05
CA GLY A 57 -20.92 4.52 11.29
C GLY A 57 -20.69 3.05 11.60
N THR A 58 -20.24 2.73 12.81
CA THR A 58 -20.05 1.36 13.25
C THR A 58 -21.34 0.55 13.14
N PRO A 59 -21.32 -0.66 12.53
CA PRO A 59 -22.50 -1.49 12.39
C PRO A 59 -23.13 -1.82 13.74
N SER A 60 -24.45 -1.71 13.84
CA SER A 60 -25.18 -2.02 15.07
C SER A 60 -25.00 -3.49 15.45
N GLY A 61 -24.53 -3.73 16.68
CA GLY A 61 -24.18 -5.06 17.18
C GLY A 61 -22.70 -5.39 17.10
N ALA A 62 -21.87 -4.55 16.48
CA ALA A 62 -20.43 -4.75 16.45
C ALA A 62 -19.80 -4.70 17.86
N GLN A 63 -18.81 -5.57 18.09
CA GLN A 63 -17.90 -5.45 19.22
C GLN A 63 -16.96 -4.27 18.97
N VAL A 64 -17.18 -3.17 19.68
CA VAL A 64 -16.37 -1.95 19.60
C VAL A 64 -15.31 -1.86 20.70
N ASP A 65 -14.18 -1.23 20.38
CA ASP A 65 -13.17 -0.85 21.36
C ASP A 65 -13.44 0.54 21.97
N ASN A 66 -12.46 1.14 22.66
CA ASN A 66 -12.63 2.43 23.32
C ASN A 66 -12.73 3.63 22.36
N ASP A 67 -12.34 3.40 21.10
CA ASP A 67 -12.23 4.41 20.06
C ASP A 67 -13.42 4.37 19.09
N GLY A 68 -14.44 3.53 19.37
CA GLY A 68 -15.65 3.37 18.54
C GLY A 68 -15.44 2.41 17.37
N CYS A 69 -14.26 1.81 17.25
CA CYS A 69 -13.96 0.96 16.11
C CYS A 69 -14.31 -0.50 16.44
N GLY A 70 -15.23 -1.05 15.65
CA GLY A 70 -15.53 -2.47 15.67
C GLY A 70 -14.35 -3.31 15.16
N ALA A 71 -14.24 -4.58 15.56
CA ALA A 71 -13.31 -5.53 14.91
C ALA A 71 -13.77 -5.95 13.48
N ALA A 72 -14.62 -5.13 12.85
CA ALA A 72 -14.87 -5.12 11.43
C ALA A 72 -13.78 -4.24 10.80
N ILE A 73 -12.89 -4.88 10.06
CA ILE A 73 -11.77 -4.23 9.40
C ILE A 73 -12.35 -3.41 8.25
N PHE A 74 -12.75 -2.17 8.51
CA PHE A 74 -12.98 -1.18 7.47
C PHE A 74 -11.62 -0.75 6.92
N GLU A 75 -10.97 -1.62 6.18
CA GLU A 75 -9.94 -1.21 5.24
C GLU A 75 -10.61 -1.15 3.86
N GLU A 76 -11.35 -0.05 3.61
CA GLU A 76 -11.66 0.42 2.24
C GLU A 76 -10.39 0.85 1.48
N GLU A 77 -9.24 0.25 1.75
CA GLU A 77 -8.18 0.25 0.76
C GLU A 77 -8.54 -0.85 -0.23
N GLU A 78 -9.12 -0.46 -1.38
CA GLU A 78 -9.20 -1.33 -2.55
C GLU A 78 -7.81 -1.91 -2.81
N ARG A 79 -7.53 -3.09 -2.24
CA ARG A 79 -6.20 -3.69 -2.34
C ARG A 79 -6.02 -4.12 -3.79
N GLN A 80 -5.26 -3.32 -4.51
CA GLN A 80 -5.01 -3.49 -5.93
C GLN A 80 -3.52 -3.76 -6.17
N LEU A 81 -3.23 -4.78 -6.96
CA LEU A 81 -1.91 -4.97 -7.56
C LEU A 81 -1.86 -4.32 -8.92
N ARG A 82 -0.71 -3.70 -9.23
CA ARG A 82 -0.39 -3.22 -10.57
C ARG A 82 0.99 -3.72 -10.97
N ILE A 83 1.01 -4.60 -11.96
CA ILE A 83 2.23 -5.27 -12.43
C ILE A 83 2.50 -4.82 -13.86
N LEU A 84 3.70 -4.30 -14.12
CA LEU A 84 4.13 -3.86 -15.45
C LEU A 84 4.95 -4.95 -16.14
N PHE A 85 4.83 -5.02 -17.47
CA PHE A 85 5.49 -6.04 -18.29
C PHE A 85 6.39 -5.41 -19.36
N ALA A 86 7.46 -6.13 -19.69
CA ALA A 86 8.29 -5.82 -20.84
C ALA A 86 7.51 -5.99 -22.16
N ASN A 87 8.04 -5.41 -23.22
CA ASN A 87 7.46 -5.58 -24.55
C ASN A 87 7.42 -7.06 -24.94
N ASP A 88 6.30 -7.48 -25.51
CA ASP A 88 6.07 -8.86 -25.98
C ASP A 88 6.34 -9.96 -24.95
N SER A 89 6.25 -9.64 -23.66
CA SER A 89 6.51 -10.57 -22.57
C SER A 89 5.32 -10.69 -21.61
N TYR A 90 5.21 -11.87 -21.02
CA TYR A 90 4.34 -12.20 -19.88
C TYR A 90 5.15 -12.68 -18.67
N GLU A 91 6.47 -12.54 -18.70
CA GLU A 91 7.33 -12.84 -17.56
C GLU A 91 7.17 -11.74 -16.50
N ILE A 92 6.93 -12.16 -15.26
CA ILE A 92 6.82 -11.24 -14.13
C ILE A 92 8.22 -10.83 -13.69
N ASN A 93 8.47 -9.53 -13.57
CA ASN A 93 9.71 -9.04 -12.99
C ASN A 93 9.76 -9.41 -11.49
N PRO A 94 10.83 -10.03 -10.98
CA PRO A 94 10.95 -10.44 -9.58
C PRO A 94 10.70 -9.33 -8.55
N ILE A 95 10.84 -8.06 -8.93
CA ILE A 95 10.49 -6.91 -8.07
C ILE A 95 9.03 -6.92 -7.59
N PHE A 96 8.13 -7.58 -8.32
CA PHE A 96 6.72 -7.69 -7.96
C PHE A 96 6.41 -8.91 -7.07
N SER A 97 7.37 -9.81 -6.86
CA SER A 97 7.18 -11.06 -6.09
C SER A 97 6.66 -10.78 -4.69
N ASP A 98 7.27 -9.85 -3.96
CA ASP A 98 6.89 -9.52 -2.58
C ASP A 98 5.46 -8.95 -2.51
N GLN A 99 5.04 -8.17 -3.51
CA GLN A 99 3.68 -7.61 -3.58
C GLN A 99 2.66 -8.71 -3.87
N ILE A 100 2.97 -9.65 -4.77
CA ILE A 100 2.11 -10.79 -5.09
C ILE A 100 1.98 -11.72 -3.87
N GLN A 101 3.09 -11.98 -3.17
CA GLN A 101 3.07 -12.74 -1.92
C GLN A 101 2.21 -12.06 -0.85
N THR A 102 2.37 -10.76 -0.64
CA THR A 102 1.56 -9.99 0.33
C THR A 102 0.07 -10.09 0.00
N MET A 103 -0.29 -10.07 -1.28
CA MET A 103 -1.67 -10.27 -1.72
C MET A 103 -2.15 -11.70 -1.46
N ALA A 104 -1.34 -12.71 -1.72
CA ALA A 104 -1.69 -14.11 -1.41
C ALA A 104 -1.92 -14.32 0.09
N GLU A 105 -1.06 -13.75 0.95
CA GLU A 105 -1.22 -13.78 2.41
C GLU A 105 -2.50 -13.07 2.87
N PHE A 106 -2.87 -11.97 2.20
CA PHE A 106 -4.14 -11.29 2.44
C PHE A 106 -5.32 -12.18 2.06
N LEU A 107 -5.30 -12.79 0.88
CA LEU A 107 -6.35 -13.72 0.46
C LEU A 107 -6.43 -14.92 1.40
N GLU A 108 -5.31 -15.39 1.94
CA GLU A 108 -5.28 -16.47 2.93
C GLU A 108 -5.94 -16.07 4.25
N ARG A 109 -5.70 -14.84 4.72
CA ARG A 109 -6.34 -14.29 5.93
C ARG A 109 -7.85 -14.12 5.76
N TYR A 110 -8.28 -13.60 4.62
CA TYR A 110 -9.68 -13.30 4.35
C TYR A 110 -10.27 -14.30 3.37
N LYS A 111 -10.76 -15.43 3.89
CA LYS A 111 -11.28 -16.54 3.08
C LYS A 111 -12.50 -16.18 2.23
N SER A 112 -13.28 -15.17 2.63
CA SER A 112 -14.43 -14.65 1.87
C SER A 112 -14.00 -13.88 0.62
N ALA A 113 -12.82 -13.24 0.65
CA ALA A 113 -12.33 -12.43 -0.46
C ALA A 113 -12.11 -13.29 -1.72
N SER A 114 -12.21 -12.69 -2.89
CA SER A 114 -11.77 -13.26 -4.16
C SER A 114 -10.95 -12.21 -4.90
N ILE A 115 -10.30 -12.56 -5.99
CA ILE A 115 -9.47 -11.63 -6.75
C ILE A 115 -9.82 -11.69 -8.24
N GLN A 116 -9.99 -10.52 -8.84
CA GLN A 116 -10.14 -10.38 -10.29
C GLN A 116 -8.86 -9.82 -10.88
N ILE A 117 -8.24 -10.59 -11.79
CA ILE A 117 -7.01 -10.26 -12.49
C ILE A 117 -7.37 -9.83 -13.91
N GLN A 118 -6.98 -8.61 -14.27
CA GLN A 118 -7.27 -7.99 -15.54
C GLN A 118 -5.97 -7.75 -16.31
N GLY A 119 -5.83 -8.38 -17.47
CA GLY A 119 -4.67 -8.24 -18.33
C GLY A 119 -4.87 -7.18 -19.42
N TYR A 120 -3.81 -6.44 -19.71
CA TYR A 120 -3.78 -5.39 -20.74
C TYR A 120 -2.55 -5.51 -21.64
N ALA A 121 -2.64 -4.94 -22.83
CA ALA A 121 -1.57 -4.83 -23.81
C ALA A 121 -1.52 -3.42 -24.41
N SER A 122 -0.35 -3.07 -24.97
CA SER A 122 -0.18 -1.84 -25.74
C SER A 122 -0.88 -1.94 -27.09
N LYS A 123 -1.24 -0.79 -27.67
CA LYS A 123 -1.86 -0.68 -29.01
C LYS A 123 -1.01 -1.22 -30.17
N VAL A 124 0.29 -1.42 -29.96
CA VAL A 124 1.19 -1.98 -30.97
C VAL A 124 0.90 -3.47 -31.13
N GLY A 125 0.66 -3.93 -32.36
CA GLY A 125 0.34 -5.33 -32.67
C GLY A 125 -1.06 -5.50 -33.25
N THR A 126 -1.48 -6.75 -33.45
CA THR A 126 -2.87 -7.06 -33.84
C THR A 126 -3.74 -7.20 -32.59
N ALA A 127 -5.00 -6.80 -32.67
CA ALA A 127 -5.94 -6.89 -31.54
C ALA A 127 -6.07 -8.32 -30.99
N GLU A 128 -6.15 -9.32 -31.88
CA GLU A 128 -6.21 -10.74 -31.50
C GLU A 128 -4.97 -11.17 -30.72
N TYR A 129 -3.78 -10.78 -31.18
CA TYR A 129 -2.53 -11.09 -30.50
C TYR A 129 -2.45 -10.41 -29.14
N ASN A 130 -2.83 -9.13 -29.07
CA ASN A 130 -2.86 -8.34 -27.85
C ASN A 130 -3.82 -8.92 -26.82
N LEU A 131 -4.99 -9.39 -27.27
CA LEU A 131 -5.97 -10.07 -26.41
C LEU A 131 -5.37 -11.34 -25.80
N GLU A 132 -4.76 -12.20 -26.61
CA GLU A 132 -4.14 -13.43 -26.11
C GLU A 132 -2.92 -13.16 -25.21
N LEU A 133 -2.07 -12.19 -25.56
CA LEU A 133 -0.95 -11.78 -24.72
C LEU A 133 -1.42 -11.24 -23.36
N SER A 134 -2.51 -10.46 -23.35
CA SER A 134 -3.09 -9.94 -22.11
C SER A 134 -3.61 -11.05 -21.19
N LYS A 135 -4.24 -12.10 -21.75
CA LYS A 135 -4.66 -13.28 -20.99
C LYS A 135 -3.47 -14.04 -20.43
N LYS A 136 -2.41 -14.25 -21.23
CA LYS A 136 -1.17 -14.90 -20.76
C LYS A 136 -0.54 -14.17 -19.58
N ARG A 137 -0.52 -12.83 -19.60
CA ARG A 137 -0.05 -12.03 -18.48
C ARG A 137 -0.90 -12.23 -17.23
N ALA A 138 -2.22 -12.25 -17.37
CA ALA A 138 -3.11 -12.50 -16.24
C ALA A 138 -2.92 -13.91 -15.66
N HIS A 139 -2.76 -14.94 -16.51
CA HIS A 139 -2.43 -16.29 -16.08
C HIS A 139 -1.08 -16.38 -15.36
N ALA A 140 -0.06 -15.65 -15.81
CA ALA A 140 1.22 -15.63 -15.10
C ALA A 140 1.09 -15.11 -13.66
N VAL A 141 0.23 -14.10 -13.44
CA VAL A 141 -0.04 -13.57 -12.10
C VAL A 141 -0.87 -14.53 -11.26
N GLU A 142 -1.85 -15.22 -11.88
CA GLU A 142 -2.60 -16.30 -11.25
C GLU A 142 -1.66 -17.44 -10.80
N ASP A 143 -0.77 -17.92 -11.67
CA ASP A 143 0.20 -18.98 -11.38
C ASP A 143 1.09 -18.61 -10.18
N GLU A 144 1.54 -17.36 -10.11
CA GLU A 144 2.33 -16.85 -8.99
C GLU A 144 1.51 -16.81 -7.68
N LEU A 145 0.26 -16.33 -7.72
CA LEU A 145 -0.65 -16.33 -6.55
C LEU A 145 -0.96 -17.75 -6.05
N LEU A 146 -1.18 -18.69 -6.98
CA LEU A 146 -1.39 -20.11 -6.70
C LEU A 146 -0.16 -20.74 -6.05
N SER A 147 1.05 -20.36 -6.49
CA SER A 147 2.31 -20.83 -5.91
C SER A 147 2.48 -20.45 -4.44
N PHE A 148 1.89 -19.32 -4.03
CA PHE A 148 1.82 -18.87 -2.64
C PHE A 148 0.63 -19.43 -1.86
N GLY A 149 -0.18 -20.30 -2.46
CA GLY A 149 -1.26 -21.02 -1.77
C GLY A 149 -2.67 -20.45 -1.97
N THR A 150 -2.86 -19.46 -2.85
CA THR A 150 -4.20 -18.97 -3.20
C THR A 150 -5.00 -20.09 -3.87
N GLU A 151 -6.29 -20.25 -3.56
CA GLU A 151 -7.13 -21.26 -4.22
C GLU A 151 -7.54 -20.83 -5.64
N PRO A 152 -7.47 -21.71 -6.66
CA PRO A 152 -7.86 -21.37 -8.04
C PRO A 152 -9.30 -20.89 -8.18
N SER A 153 -10.21 -21.40 -7.36
CA SER A 153 -11.64 -21.02 -7.35
C SER A 153 -11.88 -19.56 -6.98
N ARG A 154 -10.90 -18.90 -6.36
CA ARG A 154 -10.99 -17.51 -5.89
C ARG A 154 -10.40 -16.51 -6.88
N VAL A 155 -9.82 -16.99 -7.98
CA VAL A 155 -9.19 -16.16 -9.00
C VAL A 155 -10.09 -16.10 -10.23
N THR A 156 -10.36 -14.89 -10.72
CA THR A 156 -11.08 -14.66 -11.97
C THR A 156 -10.21 -13.86 -12.92
N ILE A 157 -10.04 -14.34 -14.15
CA ILE A 157 -9.22 -13.68 -15.18
C ILE A 157 -10.08 -13.00 -16.23
N VAL A 158 -9.68 -11.78 -16.60
CA VAL A 158 -10.22 -11.03 -17.74
C VAL A 158 -9.08 -10.49 -18.60
N GLY A 159 -9.07 -10.81 -19.89
CA GLY A 159 -8.13 -10.22 -20.86
C GLY A 159 -8.80 -9.10 -21.64
N TYR A 160 -8.28 -7.88 -21.54
CA TYR A 160 -8.80 -6.72 -22.30
C TYR A 160 -8.02 -6.43 -23.59
N GLY A 161 -6.86 -7.05 -23.79
CA GLY A 161 -5.97 -6.72 -24.89
C GLY A 161 -5.61 -5.23 -24.88
N ASP A 162 -5.74 -4.59 -26.04
CA ASP A 162 -5.47 -3.17 -26.27
C ASP A 162 -6.74 -2.30 -26.26
N THR A 163 -7.88 -2.85 -25.82
CA THR A 163 -9.17 -2.12 -25.83
C THR A 163 -9.32 -1.11 -24.69
N ARG A 164 -8.51 -1.22 -23.63
CA ARG A 164 -8.54 -0.37 -22.44
C ARG A 164 -7.15 0.16 -22.09
N LEU A 165 -6.75 1.22 -22.79
CA LEU A 165 -5.48 1.89 -22.57
C LEU A 165 -5.54 2.78 -21.32
N GLU A 166 -4.43 2.85 -20.58
CA GLU A 166 -4.23 3.84 -19.52
C GLU A 166 -3.62 5.13 -20.08
N SER A 167 -2.74 5.00 -21.09
CA SER A 167 -2.20 6.14 -21.83
C SER A 167 -2.43 5.96 -23.32
N ASP A 168 -3.02 6.97 -23.97
CA ASP A 168 -3.23 6.99 -25.42
C ASP A 168 -1.98 7.42 -26.22
N GLY A 169 -0.90 7.77 -25.53
CA GLY A 169 0.35 8.16 -26.18
C GLY A 169 0.98 7.03 -27.01
N VAL A 170 1.79 7.44 -27.99
CA VAL A 170 2.49 6.54 -28.93
C VAL A 170 3.98 6.42 -28.66
N ASP A 171 4.45 7.00 -27.55
CA ASP A 171 5.82 6.89 -27.07
C ASP A 171 6.01 5.61 -26.25
N GLU A 172 7.27 5.20 -26.05
CA GLU A 172 7.59 3.97 -25.31
C GLU A 172 7.11 4.01 -23.86
N THR A 173 7.06 5.18 -23.21
CA THR A 173 6.56 5.30 -21.83
C THR A 173 5.07 4.99 -21.80
N SER A 174 4.28 5.54 -22.72
CA SER A 174 2.86 5.22 -22.85
C SER A 174 2.62 3.74 -23.15
N HIS A 175 3.43 3.13 -24.01
CA HIS A 175 3.35 1.69 -24.26
C HIS A 175 3.68 0.87 -23.00
N ALA A 176 4.69 1.26 -22.23
CA ALA A 176 5.06 0.59 -20.98
C ALA A 176 3.93 0.62 -19.93
N LEU A 177 3.24 1.75 -19.77
CA LEU A 177 2.11 1.88 -18.84
C LEU A 177 0.91 1.00 -19.26
N ASN A 178 0.72 0.80 -20.56
CA ASN A 178 -0.35 -0.05 -21.09
C ASN A 178 -0.06 -1.55 -20.97
N ARG A 179 1.21 -1.95 -20.95
CA ARG A 179 1.62 -3.34 -20.74
C ARG A 179 1.55 -3.67 -19.26
N ARG A 180 0.34 -3.93 -18.76
CA ARG A 180 0.10 -4.17 -17.34
C ARG A 180 -0.88 -5.29 -17.06
N VAL A 181 -0.87 -5.74 -15.83
CA VAL A 181 -1.96 -6.47 -15.19
C VAL A 181 -2.39 -5.68 -13.97
N THR A 182 -3.70 -5.58 -13.76
CA THR A 182 -4.28 -5.09 -12.51
C THR A 182 -5.03 -6.21 -11.82
N ALA A 183 -4.78 -6.45 -10.53
CA ALA A 183 -5.54 -7.43 -9.77
C ALA A 183 -6.25 -6.72 -8.62
N THR A 184 -7.58 -6.88 -8.53
CA THR A 184 -8.41 -6.19 -7.55
C THR A 184 -9.15 -7.22 -6.71
N VAL A 185 -9.12 -7.04 -5.39
CA VAL A 185 -9.90 -7.86 -4.46
C VAL A 185 -11.40 -7.58 -4.66
N VAL A 186 -12.21 -8.62 -4.72
CA VAL A 186 -13.67 -8.58 -4.87
C VAL A 186 -14.34 -9.49 -3.84
N GLY A 187 -15.56 -9.15 -3.42
CA GLY A 187 -16.34 -10.02 -2.53
C GLY A 187 -15.75 -10.19 -1.13
N LEU A 188 -14.93 -9.24 -0.66
CA LEU A 188 -14.59 -9.16 0.76
C LEU A 188 -15.88 -8.83 1.51
N ASN A 189 -16.47 -9.85 2.10
CA ASN A 189 -17.52 -9.65 3.09
C ASN A 189 -16.78 -9.48 4.43
N GLU A 190 -16.72 -8.25 4.91
CA GLU A 190 -16.31 -7.94 6.28
C GLU A 190 -17.40 -8.49 7.20
N GLU A 191 -17.12 -9.62 7.86
CA GLU A 191 -17.98 -10.12 8.91
C GLU A 191 -17.70 -9.27 10.15
N VAL A 192 -18.68 -8.44 10.50
CA VAL A 192 -18.65 -7.66 11.74
C VAL A 192 -18.59 -8.65 12.89
N ILE A 193 -17.54 -8.58 13.70
CA ILE A 193 -17.50 -9.37 14.93
C ILE A 193 -18.57 -8.80 15.84
N GLU A 194 -19.68 -9.53 15.97
CA GLU A 194 -20.78 -9.14 16.83
C GLU A 194 -20.35 -9.20 18.31
N GLU A 195 -20.90 -8.30 19.12
CA GLU A 195 -20.76 -8.34 20.55
C GLU A 195 -21.28 -9.67 21.12
N TRP A 196 -20.62 -10.18 22.16
CA TRP A 196 -21.12 -11.37 22.84
C TRP A 196 -22.48 -11.06 23.48
N THR A 197 -23.50 -11.83 23.11
CA THR A 197 -24.83 -11.76 23.75
C THR A 197 -25.18 -13.09 24.41
N ILE A 198 -26.17 -13.09 25.30
CA ILE A 198 -26.72 -14.32 25.90
C ILE A 198 -27.25 -15.32 24.85
N PHE A 199 -27.42 -14.88 23.59
CA PHE A 199 -27.86 -15.71 22.47
C PHE A 199 -26.70 -16.20 21.59
N THR A 200 -25.47 -15.70 21.78
CA THR A 200 -24.28 -16.18 21.05
C THR A 200 -23.78 -17.50 21.64
N VAL A 201 -23.70 -18.53 20.80
CA VAL A 201 -23.19 -19.85 21.21
C VAL A 201 -21.67 -19.83 21.04
N LEU A 202 -20.93 -19.95 22.13
CA LEU A 202 -19.49 -20.20 22.06
C LEU A 202 -19.29 -21.64 21.53
N GLU A 203 -18.79 -21.77 20.30
CA GLU A 203 -18.32 -23.08 19.82
C GLU A 203 -17.19 -23.57 20.72
N LYS A 204 -17.18 -24.89 20.97
CA LYS A 204 -16.42 -25.54 22.04
C LYS A 204 -15.11 -26.12 21.57
#